data_AF-A0A9P7N5D0-F1
#
_entry.id   AF-A0A9P7N5D0-F1
#
_cell.length_a   1.000
_cell.length_b   1.000
_cell.length_c   1.000
_cell.angle_alpha   90.00
_cell.angle_beta   90.00
_cell.angle_gamma   90.00
#
_symmetry.space_group_name_H-M   'P 1'
#
loop_
_entity.id
_entity.type
_entity.pdbx_description
1 polymer ?
#
loop_
_entity_poly.entity_id
_entity_poly.type
_entity_poly.pdbx_seq_one_letter_code
_entity_poly.pdbx_strand_id
1 'polypeptide(L)'
;MARYLTPAKIGLLALVELYTEDAVPSDAVLPVLSFITSHLMDHDSTDPLASQETRWTKAERTFSLVISIQDFEKLLSSYPLLRGIPGRKLWDQFLRKVWDINSLDALNEFFDRIMLMLVRGGKEGQGRRGGGGADAGDEEEEHDTIKMKLSPNSPLGAFVRRARLEFQRLRFHDCTDLWKAFVRYRQPTAHYLKRKTPNFCELSFDNVLLVGEQEDWDPESVSALAAVAYGDMIMGDENGAIPVSTNDVETLLEFQIEQMQ
;
A
#
# COMPACT_ATOMS: atom_id res chain seq x y z
N MET A 1 20.18 4.01 -0.04
CA MET A 1 20.30 2.71 0.65
C MET A 1 19.05 1.92 0.33
N ALA A 2 19.14 0.99 -0.62
CA ALA A 2 18.39 -0.26 -0.69
C ALA A 2 17.05 -0.35 0.09
N ARG A 3 16.03 0.41 -0.32
CA ARG A 3 14.77 0.51 0.43
C ARG A 3 13.93 -0.71 0.15
N TYR A 4 13.74 -1.58 1.15
CA TYR A 4 12.73 -2.64 1.04
C TYR A 4 11.36 -2.07 0.67
N LEU A 5 11.00 -0.90 1.22
CA LEU A 5 9.74 -0.23 0.95
C LEU A 5 9.75 0.52 -0.38
N THR A 6 8.79 0.19 -1.22
CA THR A 6 8.50 0.86 -2.49
C THR A 6 7.04 1.32 -2.50
N PRO A 7 6.67 2.29 -3.36
CA PRO A 7 5.27 2.68 -3.55
C PRO A 7 4.32 1.50 -3.83
N ALA A 8 4.77 0.55 -4.66
CA ALA A 8 4.02 -0.67 -4.95
C ALA A 8 3.75 -1.52 -3.70
N LYS A 9 4.71 -1.62 -2.77
CA LYS A 9 4.52 -2.33 -1.50
C LYS A 9 3.56 -1.61 -0.57
N ILE A 10 3.50 -0.28 -0.58
CA ILE A 10 2.45 0.47 0.12
C ILE A 10 1.07 0.15 -0.50
N GLY A 11 0.99 0.08 -1.83
CA GLY A 11 -0.22 -0.40 -2.53
C GLY A 11 -0.62 -1.82 -2.13
N LEU A 12 0.33 -2.76 -2.04
CA LEU A 12 0.06 -4.12 -1.56
C LEU A 12 -0.43 -4.13 -0.11
N LEU A 13 0.13 -3.29 0.78
CA LEU A 13 -0.36 -3.17 2.16
C LEU A 13 -1.79 -2.62 2.21
N ALA A 14 -2.13 -1.64 1.39
CA ALA A 14 -3.51 -1.13 1.29
C ALA A 14 -4.48 -2.21 0.76
N LEU A 15 -4.01 -3.09 -0.12
CA LEU A 15 -4.80 -4.24 -0.59
C LEU A 15 -4.98 -5.30 0.51
N VAL A 16 -3.96 -5.54 1.35
CA VAL A 16 -4.07 -6.39 2.53
C VAL A 16 -5.06 -5.80 3.53
N GLU A 17 -5.01 -4.49 3.78
CA GLU A 17 -5.99 -3.78 4.62
C GLU A 17 -7.41 -4.03 4.12
N LEU A 18 -7.65 -3.81 2.83
CA LEU A 18 -8.95 -4.04 2.19
C LEU A 18 -9.45 -5.48 2.37
N TYR A 19 -8.55 -6.45 2.30
CA TYR A 19 -8.86 -7.86 2.56
C TYR A 19 -9.25 -8.09 4.03
N THR A 20 -8.54 -7.50 4.99
CA THR A 20 -8.84 -7.66 6.43
C THR A 20 -10.11 -6.96 6.90
N GLU A 21 -10.58 -5.95 6.16
CA GLU A 21 -11.85 -5.25 6.41
C GLU A 21 -13.08 -6.00 5.86
N ASP A 22 -12.90 -7.20 5.28
CA ASP A 22 -13.96 -7.98 4.63
C ASP A 22 -14.69 -7.15 3.54
N ALA A 23 -13.92 -6.34 2.82
CA ALA A 23 -14.44 -5.51 1.74
C ALA A 23 -14.36 -6.18 0.36
N VAL A 24 -13.60 -7.27 0.27
CA VAL A 24 -13.38 -8.05 -0.95
C VAL A 24 -14.49 -9.09 -1.09
N PRO A 25 -15.30 -9.08 -2.17
CA PRO A 25 -16.34 -10.08 -2.35
C PRO A 25 -15.76 -11.47 -2.58
N SER A 26 -16.56 -12.50 -2.23
CA SER A 26 -16.10 -13.89 -2.14
C SER A 26 -15.50 -14.45 -3.44
N ASP A 27 -15.95 -13.94 -4.59
CA ASP A 27 -15.44 -14.25 -5.92
C ASP A 27 -14.05 -13.65 -6.21
N ALA A 28 -13.74 -12.51 -5.58
CA ALA A 28 -12.49 -11.78 -5.72
C ALA A 28 -11.42 -12.19 -4.69
N VAL A 29 -11.79 -12.87 -3.59
CA VAL A 29 -10.85 -13.26 -2.51
C VAL A 29 -9.66 -14.06 -3.03
N LEU A 30 -9.91 -15.14 -3.78
CA LEU A 30 -8.84 -16.00 -4.29
C LEU A 30 -7.93 -15.27 -5.31
N PRO A 31 -8.46 -14.55 -6.31
CA PRO A 31 -7.66 -13.70 -7.20
C PRO A 31 -6.80 -12.67 -6.47
N VAL A 32 -7.36 -11.98 -5.46
CA VAL A 32 -6.65 -10.96 -4.67
C VAL A 32 -5.53 -11.57 -3.84
N LEU A 33 -5.80 -12.67 -3.12
CA LEU A 33 -4.78 -13.36 -2.34
C LEU A 33 -3.69 -13.95 -3.23
N SER A 34 -4.05 -14.55 -4.36
CA SER A 34 -3.10 -15.07 -5.34
C SER A 34 -2.17 -13.96 -5.85
N PHE A 35 -2.74 -12.80 -6.19
CA PHE A 35 -1.97 -11.63 -6.60
C PHE A 35 -1.03 -11.12 -5.49
N ILE A 36 -1.52 -10.99 -4.25
CA ILE A 36 -0.66 -10.56 -3.14
C ILE A 36 0.47 -11.56 -2.93
N THR A 37 0.17 -12.85 -2.86
CA THR A 37 1.17 -13.89 -2.59
C THR A 37 2.22 -14.01 -3.70
N SER A 38 1.84 -13.86 -4.97
CA SER A 38 2.80 -13.93 -6.09
C SER A 38 3.84 -12.80 -6.07
N HIS A 39 3.49 -11.65 -5.52
CA HIS A 39 4.37 -10.49 -5.35
C HIS A 39 5.13 -10.45 -4.01
N LEU A 40 4.69 -11.23 -3.02
CA LEU A 40 5.31 -11.26 -1.68
C LEU A 40 6.16 -12.49 -1.41
N MET A 41 5.77 -13.63 -1.97
CA MET A 41 6.36 -14.92 -1.65
C MET A 41 7.37 -15.29 -2.71
N ASP A 42 8.58 -15.62 -2.25
CA ASP A 42 9.67 -16.03 -3.14
C ASP A 42 9.75 -17.55 -3.38
N HIS A 43 8.60 -18.23 -3.31
CA HIS A 43 8.57 -19.69 -3.32
C HIS A 43 9.17 -20.33 -4.59
N ASP A 44 9.18 -19.61 -5.71
CA ASP A 44 9.69 -20.13 -6.99
C ASP A 44 11.18 -19.82 -7.24
N SER A 45 11.81 -18.90 -6.49
CA SER A 45 13.24 -18.61 -6.68
C SER A 45 14.10 -19.75 -6.12
N THR A 46 13.71 -20.30 -4.98
CA THR A 46 14.44 -21.38 -4.29
C THR A 46 14.16 -22.80 -4.80
N ASP A 47 13.17 -23.00 -5.67
CA ASP A 47 12.92 -24.32 -6.25
C ASP A 47 13.78 -24.50 -7.53
N PRO A 48 14.87 -25.28 -7.52
CA PRO A 48 15.71 -25.50 -8.69
C PRO A 48 14.96 -26.15 -9.87
N LEU A 49 13.72 -26.64 -9.66
CA LEU A 49 12.85 -27.22 -10.68
C LEU A 49 11.89 -26.20 -11.34
N ALA A 50 11.77 -24.98 -10.83
CA ALA A 50 10.97 -23.95 -11.48
C ALA A 50 11.55 -23.64 -12.87
N SER A 51 10.71 -23.70 -13.91
CA SER A 51 11.16 -23.42 -15.27
C SER A 51 11.58 -21.96 -15.39
N GLN A 52 12.62 -21.67 -16.19
CA GLN A 52 13.11 -20.30 -16.40
C GLN A 52 11.99 -19.32 -16.81
N GLU A 53 11.00 -19.80 -17.56
CA GLU A 53 9.82 -19.04 -17.97
C GLU A 53 8.94 -18.58 -16.79
N THR A 54 8.78 -19.42 -15.75
CA THR A 54 8.02 -19.05 -14.55
C THR A 54 8.73 -17.98 -13.71
N ARG A 55 10.06 -18.05 -13.60
CA ARG A 55 10.85 -17.00 -12.94
C ARG A 55 10.80 -15.67 -13.71
N TRP A 56 10.90 -15.72 -15.03
CA TRP A 56 10.82 -14.54 -15.91
C TRP A 56 9.49 -13.81 -15.80
N THR A 57 8.38 -14.54 -15.96
CA THR A 57 7.04 -13.95 -15.86
C THR A 57 6.78 -13.32 -14.48
N LYS A 58 7.39 -13.86 -13.41
CA LYS A 58 7.32 -13.27 -12.06
C LYS A 58 8.12 -11.98 -11.93
N ALA A 59 9.36 -11.95 -12.43
CA ALA A 59 10.20 -10.76 -12.42
C ALA A 59 9.55 -9.62 -13.23
N GLU A 60 9.01 -9.94 -14.41
CA GLU A 60 8.28 -8.99 -15.25
C GLU A 60 7.04 -8.43 -14.55
N ARG A 61 6.23 -9.29 -13.91
CA ARG A 61 5.07 -8.84 -13.13
C ARG A 61 5.46 -7.94 -11.97
N THR A 62 6.52 -8.29 -11.23
CA THR A 62 6.99 -7.48 -10.10
C THR A 62 7.51 -6.12 -10.57
N PHE A 63 8.25 -6.10 -11.67
CA PHE A 63 8.73 -4.87 -12.29
C PHE A 63 7.60 -3.99 -12.82
N SER A 64 6.63 -4.60 -13.52
CA SER A 64 5.41 -3.92 -13.99
C SER A 64 4.66 -3.26 -12.83
N LEU A 65 4.52 -3.98 -11.70
CA LEU A 65 3.88 -3.45 -10.50
C LEU A 65 4.65 -2.29 -9.88
N VAL A 66 5.98 -2.37 -9.83
CA VAL A 66 6.85 -1.30 -9.30
C VAL A 66 6.74 -0.02 -10.13
N ILE A 67 6.58 -0.16 -11.45
CA ILE A 67 6.47 0.99 -12.37
C ILE A 67 5.06 1.56 -12.38
N SER A 68 4.03 0.72 -12.35
CA SER A 68 2.67 1.14 -12.67
C SER A 68 1.63 0.58 -11.70
N ILE A 69 0.74 1.46 -11.25
CA ILE A 69 -0.43 1.11 -10.44
C ILE A 69 -1.53 0.41 -11.27
N GLN A 70 -1.42 0.39 -12.60
CA GLN A 70 -2.44 -0.18 -13.50
C GLN A 70 -2.66 -1.67 -13.30
N ASP A 71 -1.69 -2.41 -12.76
CA ASP A 71 -1.86 -3.84 -12.50
C ASP A 71 -2.87 -4.09 -11.37
N PHE A 72 -2.94 -3.19 -10.38
CA PHE A 72 -4.03 -3.18 -9.41
C PHE A 72 -5.38 -2.88 -10.08
N GLU A 73 -5.41 -1.95 -11.04
CA GLU A 73 -6.65 -1.62 -11.76
C GLU A 73 -7.16 -2.82 -12.57
N LYS A 74 -6.29 -3.51 -13.31
CA LYS A 74 -6.65 -4.71 -14.09
C LYS A 74 -7.27 -5.79 -13.21
N LEU A 75 -6.68 -6.04 -12.03
CA LEU A 75 -7.19 -7.02 -11.08
C LEU A 75 -8.54 -6.59 -10.48
N LEU A 76 -8.61 -5.38 -9.93
CA LEU A 76 -9.72 -4.95 -9.08
C LEU A 76 -10.91 -4.39 -9.86
N SER A 77 -10.72 -3.98 -11.12
CA SER A 77 -11.80 -3.42 -11.95
C SER A 77 -12.79 -4.46 -12.48
N SER A 78 -12.43 -5.74 -12.37
CA SER A 78 -13.24 -6.89 -12.77
C SER A 78 -14.31 -7.26 -11.74
N TYR A 79 -14.16 -6.79 -10.50
CA TYR A 79 -15.02 -7.19 -9.38
C TYR A 79 -15.90 -6.03 -8.88
N PRO A 80 -17.19 -6.28 -8.62
CA PRO A 80 -18.08 -5.30 -8.01
C PRO A 80 -17.71 -5.09 -6.53
N LEU A 81 -18.26 -4.05 -5.92
CA LEU A 81 -18.13 -3.81 -4.48
C LEU A 81 -19.08 -4.71 -3.67
N LEU A 82 -18.60 -5.25 -2.54
CA LEU A 82 -19.35 -6.16 -1.66
C LEU A 82 -20.67 -5.55 -1.15
N ARG A 83 -20.73 -4.23 -0.98
CA ARG A 83 -21.94 -3.50 -0.52
C ARG A 83 -22.96 -3.17 -1.61
N GLY A 84 -22.85 -3.76 -2.81
CA GLY A 84 -23.95 -3.81 -3.78
C GLY A 84 -24.41 -2.49 -4.40
N ILE A 85 -23.67 -1.39 -4.27
CA ILE A 85 -24.00 -0.14 -4.96
C ILE A 85 -23.67 -0.30 -6.45
N PRO A 86 -24.66 -0.25 -7.36
CA PRO A 86 -24.41 -0.44 -8.78
C PRO A 86 -23.45 0.62 -9.32
N GLY A 87 -22.47 0.18 -10.11
CA GLY A 87 -21.48 1.06 -10.74
C GLY A 87 -20.24 1.40 -9.91
N ARG A 88 -20.16 0.98 -8.64
CA ARG A 88 -18.91 1.07 -7.88
C ARG A 88 -18.13 -0.26 -7.93
N LYS A 89 -16.83 -0.18 -8.19
CA LYS A 89 -15.92 -1.33 -8.34
C LYS A 89 -15.02 -1.48 -7.12
N LEU A 90 -14.45 -2.67 -6.90
CA LEU A 90 -13.44 -2.88 -5.85
C LEU A 90 -12.24 -1.93 -6.03
N TRP A 91 -11.88 -1.63 -7.28
CA TRP A 91 -10.91 -0.59 -7.65
C TRP A 91 -11.19 0.77 -7.02
N ASP A 92 -12.46 1.20 -6.93
CA ASP A 92 -12.81 2.50 -6.34
C ASP A 92 -12.49 2.54 -4.85
N GLN A 93 -12.69 1.43 -4.14
CA GLN A 93 -12.43 1.36 -2.71
C GLN A 93 -10.93 1.31 -2.43
N PHE A 94 -10.19 0.54 -3.24
CA PHE A 94 -8.74 0.53 -3.19
C PHE A 94 -8.15 1.92 -3.45
N LEU A 95 -8.62 2.62 -4.49
CA LEU A 95 -8.17 3.98 -4.77
C LEU A 95 -8.48 4.94 -3.63
N ARG A 96 -9.64 4.84 -2.99
CA ARG A 96 -9.93 5.65 -1.80
C ARG A 96 -8.90 5.42 -0.71
N LYS A 97 -8.57 4.17 -0.38
CA LYS A 97 -7.55 3.85 0.63
C LYS A 97 -6.17 4.42 0.27
N VAL A 98 -5.76 4.27 -0.99
CA VAL A 98 -4.46 4.78 -1.47
C VAL A 98 -4.39 6.31 -1.45
N TRP A 99 -5.49 6.99 -1.79
CA TRP A 99 -5.56 8.46 -1.82
C TRP A 99 -5.90 9.10 -0.47
N ASP A 100 -6.44 8.34 0.48
CA ASP A 100 -6.61 8.76 1.88
C ASP A 100 -5.25 8.97 2.57
N ILE A 101 -4.21 8.27 2.09
CA ILE A 101 -2.82 8.55 2.45
C ILE A 101 -2.35 9.80 1.68
N ASN A 102 -2.86 10.95 2.11
CA ASN A 102 -2.72 12.25 1.46
C ASN A 102 -1.70 13.19 2.14
N SER A 103 -0.96 12.73 3.14
CA SER A 103 0.12 13.51 3.74
C SER A 103 1.19 12.58 4.30
N LEU A 104 2.37 13.13 4.63
CA LEU A 104 3.41 12.36 5.32
C LEU A 104 2.93 11.86 6.69
N ASP A 105 2.08 12.64 7.36
CA ASP A 105 1.47 12.25 8.63
C ASP A 105 0.48 11.08 8.44
N ALA A 106 -0.42 11.18 7.46
CA ALA A 106 -1.33 10.09 7.09
C ALA A 106 -0.59 8.80 6.69
N LEU A 107 0.61 8.91 6.10
CA LEU A 107 1.47 7.77 5.83
C LEU A 107 1.99 7.12 7.13
N ASN A 108 2.42 7.92 8.11
CA ASN A 108 2.84 7.40 9.42
C ASN A 108 1.66 6.71 10.13
N GLU A 109 0.50 7.36 10.17
CA GLU A 109 -0.70 6.79 10.76
C GLU A 109 -1.12 5.50 10.06
N PHE A 110 -1.02 5.43 8.73
CA PHE A 110 -1.27 4.20 7.98
C PHE A 110 -0.37 3.06 8.48
N PHE A 111 0.93 3.31 8.64
CA PHE A 111 1.86 2.31 9.18
C PHE A 111 1.57 1.91 10.63
N ASP A 112 0.95 2.77 11.42
CA ASP A 112 0.46 2.42 12.75
C ASP A 112 -0.83 1.59 12.71
N ARG A 113 -1.78 1.97 11.84
CA ARG A 113 -3.03 1.22 11.63
C ARG A 113 -2.79 -0.19 11.12
N ILE A 114 -1.84 -0.40 10.20
CA ILE A 114 -1.57 -1.74 9.68
C ILE A 114 -1.07 -2.73 10.75
N MET A 115 -0.50 -2.25 11.86
CA MET A 115 -0.13 -3.12 12.99
C MET A 115 -1.34 -3.68 13.72
N LEU A 116 -2.47 -2.96 13.71
CA LEU A 116 -3.71 -3.41 14.34
C LEU A 116 -4.34 -4.61 13.60
N MET A 117 -3.97 -4.83 12.34
CA MET A 117 -4.38 -6.01 11.57
C MET A 117 -3.75 -7.30 12.10
N LEU A 118 -2.66 -7.23 12.85
CA LEU A 118 -1.99 -8.41 13.36
C LEU A 118 -2.63 -8.87 14.67
N VAL A 119 -2.85 -10.17 14.80
CA VAL A 119 -3.14 -10.78 16.10
C VAL A 119 -1.98 -10.45 17.04
N ARG A 120 -2.29 -9.85 18.19
CA ARG A 120 -1.31 -9.56 19.23
C ARG A 120 -0.81 -10.89 19.83
N GLY A 121 0.19 -11.47 19.18
CA GLY A 121 0.84 -12.68 19.66
C GLY A 121 1.59 -12.39 20.96
N GLY A 122 1.04 -12.82 22.10
CA GLY A 122 1.78 -12.90 23.36
C GLY A 122 1.15 -12.19 24.56
N LYS A 123 0.06 -12.76 25.09
CA LYS A 123 -0.08 -13.00 26.54
C LYS A 123 -0.69 -14.38 26.80
N GLU A 124 -0.06 -15.43 26.26
CA GLU A 124 0.09 -16.67 27.04
C GLU A 124 1.12 -16.37 28.14
N GLY A 125 0.69 -15.79 29.26
CA GLY A 125 1.62 -15.38 30.32
C GLY A 125 1.12 -14.42 31.40
N GLN A 126 -0.15 -13.99 31.41
CA GLN A 126 -0.67 -13.23 32.54
C GLN A 126 -2.20 -13.39 32.65
N GLY A 127 -2.67 -14.30 33.52
CA GLY A 127 -4.10 -14.39 33.83
C GLY A 127 -4.64 -15.72 34.36
N ARG A 128 -3.85 -16.79 34.49
CA ARG A 128 -4.18 -17.88 35.43
C ARG A 128 -3.87 -17.41 36.85
N ARG A 129 -4.71 -16.50 37.40
CA ARG A 129 -4.91 -16.25 38.83
C ARG A 129 -6.06 -15.26 39.05
N GLY A 130 -7.16 -15.77 39.61
CA GLY A 130 -8.34 -15.03 40.10
C GLY A 130 -9.43 -14.94 39.04
N GLY A 131 -10.53 -15.69 39.05
CA GLY A 131 -11.32 -16.13 40.19
C GLY A 131 -12.52 -15.19 40.37
N GLY A 132 -13.59 -15.42 39.61
CA GLY A 132 -14.96 -14.99 39.93
C GLY A 132 -15.36 -13.55 39.56
N GLY A 133 -16.54 -13.41 38.95
CA GLY A 133 -17.29 -12.14 38.89
C GLY A 133 -17.76 -11.77 37.49
N ALA A 134 -18.97 -12.21 37.13
CA ALA A 134 -19.79 -11.51 36.16
C ALA A 134 -20.11 -10.12 36.70
N ASP A 135 -19.98 -9.06 35.89
CA ASP A 135 -20.97 -7.98 35.68
C ASP A 135 -20.39 -6.86 34.79
N ALA A 136 -21.25 -6.31 33.93
CA ALA A 136 -21.23 -4.99 33.25
C ALA A 136 -19.96 -4.51 32.50
N GLY A 137 -20.01 -3.99 31.27
CA GLY A 137 -21.13 -3.57 30.44
C GLY A 137 -20.62 -3.23 29.04
N ASP A 138 -21.55 -3.19 28.09
CA ASP A 138 -21.33 -2.74 26.72
C ASP A 138 -20.75 -1.31 26.71
N GLU A 139 -19.48 -1.19 26.33
CA GLU A 139 -18.86 0.08 25.96
C GLU A 139 -18.23 -0.08 24.56
N GLU A 140 -19.03 0.30 23.57
CA GLU A 140 -18.62 1.03 22.36
C GLU A 140 -17.90 0.23 21.24
N GLU A 141 -18.74 -0.52 20.52
CA GLU A 141 -18.61 -0.79 19.09
C GLU A 141 -18.58 0.51 18.27
N GLU A 142 -17.41 1.11 17.99
CA GLU A 142 -17.34 2.12 16.90
C GLU A 142 -16.02 2.21 16.12
N HIS A 143 -14.97 1.48 16.48
CA HIS A 143 -13.64 1.67 15.87
C HIS A 143 -12.84 0.42 15.47
N ASP A 144 -13.44 -0.78 15.38
CA ASP A 144 -12.73 -1.94 14.77
C ASP A 144 -13.20 -2.14 13.33
N THR A 145 -12.73 -1.28 12.41
CA THR A 145 -12.92 -1.48 10.96
C THR A 145 -12.29 -2.79 10.47
N ILE A 146 -11.35 -3.34 11.25
CA ILE A 146 -10.63 -4.58 10.99
C ILE A 146 -11.46 -5.77 11.50
N LYS A 147 -12.08 -6.50 10.58
CA LYS A 147 -12.91 -7.67 10.91
C LYS A 147 -12.10 -8.95 11.03
N MET A 148 -10.96 -9.03 10.34
CA MET A 148 -10.11 -10.21 10.29
C MET A 148 -8.69 -9.88 10.75
N LYS A 149 -8.21 -10.58 11.78
CA LYS A 149 -6.85 -10.41 12.30
C LYS A 149 -5.92 -11.48 11.71
N LEU A 150 -4.78 -11.04 11.19
CA LEU A 150 -3.76 -11.89 10.58
C LEU A 150 -2.83 -12.46 11.65
N SER A 151 -2.52 -13.76 11.57
CA SER A 151 -1.47 -14.32 12.42
C SER A 151 -0.11 -13.69 12.09
N PRO A 152 0.69 -13.29 13.09
CA PRO A 152 2.00 -12.65 12.88
C PRO A 152 3.03 -13.57 12.22
N ASN A 153 2.75 -14.87 12.14
CA ASN A 153 3.59 -15.89 11.49
C ASN A 153 3.05 -16.30 10.11
N SER A 154 1.90 -15.77 9.68
CA SER A 154 1.41 -15.98 8.31
C SER A 154 2.26 -15.17 7.31
N PRO A 155 2.30 -15.55 6.01
CA PRO A 155 3.04 -14.79 5.00
C PRO A 155 2.65 -13.31 4.93
N LEU A 156 1.34 -13.03 4.99
CA LEU A 156 0.81 -11.66 5.04
C LEU A 156 1.21 -10.95 6.34
N GLY A 157 1.14 -11.64 7.48
CA GLY A 157 1.55 -11.09 8.77
C GLY A 157 3.05 -10.78 8.82
N ALA A 158 3.89 -11.65 8.27
CA ALA A 158 5.33 -11.45 8.15
C ALA A 158 5.66 -10.25 7.23
N PHE A 159 4.94 -10.11 6.11
CA PHE A 159 5.05 -8.95 5.22
C PHE A 159 4.72 -7.64 5.95
N VAL A 160 3.57 -7.58 6.63
CA VAL A 160 3.13 -6.39 7.39
C VAL A 160 4.16 -6.02 8.47
N ARG A 161 4.66 -7.02 9.23
CA ARG A 161 5.71 -6.80 10.25
C ARG A 161 7.00 -6.26 9.64
N ARG A 162 7.47 -6.87 8.55
CA ARG A 162 8.70 -6.45 7.86
C ARG A 162 8.54 -5.03 7.34
N ALA A 163 7.44 -4.72 6.69
CA ALA A 163 7.17 -3.39 6.16
C ALA A 163 7.19 -2.32 7.27
N ARG A 164 6.59 -2.57 8.43
CA ARG A 164 6.62 -1.64 9.55
C ARG A 164 8.01 -1.47 10.14
N LEU A 165 8.73 -2.57 10.37
CA LEU A 165 10.10 -2.51 10.91
C LEU A 165 11.02 -1.73 9.99
N GLU A 166 10.92 -1.94 8.68
CA GLU A 166 11.68 -1.20 7.69
C GLU A 166 11.28 0.28 7.69
N PHE A 167 9.98 0.60 7.78
CA PHE A 167 9.51 1.99 7.86
C PHE A 167 10.04 2.71 9.11
N GLN A 168 10.00 2.07 10.28
CA GLN A 168 10.53 2.63 11.53
C GLN A 168 12.04 2.87 11.50
N ARG A 169 12.77 2.12 10.66
CA ARG A 169 14.22 2.27 10.48
C ARG A 169 14.59 3.36 9.47
N LEU A 170 13.64 3.85 8.68
CA LEU A 170 13.92 4.90 7.71
C LEU A 170 14.30 6.20 8.42
N ARG A 171 15.32 6.85 7.88
CA ARG A 171 15.66 8.22 8.27
C ARG A 171 14.60 9.17 7.71
N PHE A 172 14.45 10.34 8.32
CA PHE A 172 13.44 11.32 7.89
C PHE A 172 13.50 11.63 6.39
N HIS A 173 14.69 11.90 5.84
CA HIS A 173 14.84 12.15 4.40
C HIS A 173 14.44 10.94 3.53
N ASP A 174 14.75 9.72 3.99
CA ASP A 174 14.36 8.51 3.26
C ASP A 174 12.83 8.32 3.28
N CYS A 175 12.19 8.70 4.38
CA CYS A 175 10.74 8.72 4.51
C CYS A 175 10.10 9.78 3.60
N THR A 176 10.66 11.00 3.53
CA THR A 176 10.15 12.05 2.63
C THR A 176 10.30 11.65 1.16
N ASP A 177 11.41 11.01 0.80
CA ASP A 177 11.60 10.52 -0.57
C ASP A 177 10.62 9.39 -0.91
N LEU A 178 10.37 8.47 0.03
CA LEU A 178 9.36 7.42 -0.13
C LEU A 178 7.97 8.02 -0.33
N TRP A 179 7.63 9.06 0.43
CA TRP A 179 6.37 9.78 0.28
C TRP A 179 6.24 10.43 -1.10
N LYS A 180 7.26 11.17 -1.57
CA LYS A 180 7.26 11.78 -2.92
C LYS A 180 7.15 10.73 -4.03
N ALA A 181 7.89 9.63 -3.89
CA ALA A 181 7.81 8.48 -4.78
C ALA A 181 6.40 7.87 -4.81
N PHE A 182 5.76 7.75 -3.65
CA PHE A 182 4.40 7.23 -3.52
C PHE A 182 3.35 8.17 -4.13
N VAL A 183 3.51 9.49 -3.96
CA VAL A 183 2.69 10.51 -4.63
C VAL A 183 2.80 10.32 -6.14
N ARG A 184 4.01 10.31 -6.69
CA ARG A 184 4.24 10.10 -8.14
C ARG A 184 3.62 8.80 -8.66
N TYR A 185 3.73 7.71 -7.90
CA TYR A 185 3.20 6.40 -8.29
C TYR A 185 1.67 6.37 -8.41
N ARG A 186 0.94 7.08 -7.54
CA ARG A 186 -0.53 7.13 -7.59
C ARG A 186 -1.08 8.21 -8.53
N GLN A 187 -0.30 9.24 -8.86
CA GLN A 187 -0.73 10.38 -9.70
C GLN A 187 -1.45 10.00 -11.01
N PRO A 188 -1.05 8.96 -11.77
CA PRO A 188 -1.76 8.55 -12.99
C PRO A 188 -3.26 8.28 -12.78
N THR A 189 -3.69 7.98 -11.54
CA THR A 189 -5.09 7.72 -11.18
C THR A 189 -5.88 8.97 -10.79
N ALA A 190 -5.23 10.14 -10.73
CA ALA A 190 -5.86 11.41 -10.35
C ALA A 190 -7.00 11.79 -11.31
N HIS A 191 -6.80 11.65 -12.62
CA HIS A 191 -7.83 11.94 -13.61
C HIS A 191 -9.06 11.02 -13.46
N TYR A 192 -8.84 9.76 -13.07
CA TYR A 192 -9.93 8.84 -12.77
C TYR A 192 -10.77 9.33 -11.58
N LEU A 193 -10.12 9.75 -10.49
CA LEU A 193 -10.79 10.27 -9.31
C LEU A 193 -11.47 11.60 -9.54
N LYS A 194 -10.86 12.51 -10.31
CA LYS A 194 -11.47 13.80 -10.69
C LYS A 194 -12.84 13.63 -11.36
N ARG A 195 -13.02 12.58 -12.16
CA ARG A 195 -14.32 12.27 -12.79
C ARG A 195 -15.34 11.68 -11.83
N LYS A 196 -14.89 11.02 -10.75
CA LYS A 196 -15.77 10.30 -9.80
C LYS A 196 -16.09 11.09 -8.53
N THR A 197 -15.24 12.04 -8.17
CA THR A 197 -15.32 12.79 -6.92
C THR A 197 -15.39 14.28 -7.25
N PRO A 198 -16.51 14.96 -6.94
CA PRO A 198 -16.72 16.36 -7.34
C PRO A 198 -15.75 17.35 -6.67
N ASN A 199 -15.20 17.01 -5.51
CA ASN A 199 -14.30 17.88 -4.73
C ASN A 199 -12.81 17.59 -4.98
N PHE A 200 -12.48 16.75 -5.97
CA PHE A 200 -11.10 16.41 -6.25
C PHE A 200 -10.44 17.51 -7.11
N CYS A 201 -9.46 18.20 -6.53
CA CYS A 201 -8.72 19.29 -7.16
C CYS A 201 -7.26 18.91 -7.45
N GLU A 202 -6.52 19.82 -8.06
CA GLU A 202 -5.12 19.60 -8.45
C GLU A 202 -4.20 19.36 -7.25
N LEU A 203 -4.45 20.02 -6.11
CA LEU A 203 -3.68 19.86 -4.87
C LEU A 203 -4.15 18.70 -3.98
N SER A 204 -5.16 17.93 -4.40
CA SER A 204 -5.71 16.82 -3.60
C SER A 204 -4.73 15.66 -3.36
N PHE A 205 -3.52 15.72 -3.91
CA PHE A 205 -2.46 14.76 -3.61
C PHE A 205 -1.76 15.02 -2.28
N ASP A 206 -1.81 16.25 -1.75
CA ASP A 206 -1.23 16.63 -0.46
C ASP A 206 -2.25 17.45 0.35
N ASN A 207 -2.68 16.90 1.49
CA ASN A 207 -3.64 17.56 2.37
C ASN A 207 -3.10 18.87 2.95
N VAL A 208 -1.80 19.00 3.18
CA VAL A 208 -1.21 20.23 3.72
C VAL A 208 -1.32 21.36 2.70
N LEU A 209 -1.09 21.07 1.42
CA LEU A 209 -1.27 22.05 0.34
C LEU A 209 -2.74 22.38 0.12
N LEU A 210 -3.62 21.38 0.21
CA LEU A 210 -5.06 21.56 0.08
C LEU A 210 -5.64 22.44 1.20
N VAL A 211 -5.25 22.18 2.45
CA VAL A 211 -5.68 22.97 3.61
C VAL A 211 -5.09 24.38 3.53
N GLY A 212 -3.81 24.51 3.14
CA GLY A 212 -3.20 25.82 2.95
C GLY A 212 -3.94 26.70 1.94
N GLU A 213 -4.35 26.14 0.79
CA GLU A 213 -5.15 26.86 -0.21
C GLU A 213 -6.53 27.31 0.33
N GLN A 214 -7.12 26.54 1.26
CA GLN A 214 -8.42 26.85 1.86
C GLN A 214 -8.33 27.80 3.06
N GLU A 215 -7.22 27.80 3.80
CA GLU A 215 -6.98 28.60 5.01
C GLU A 215 -6.21 29.90 4.71
N ASP A 216 -6.57 30.58 3.63
CA ASP A 216 -6.07 31.92 3.24
C ASP A 216 -4.57 32.02 2.96
N TRP A 217 -3.86 30.92 2.63
CA TRP A 217 -2.48 31.06 2.15
C TRP A 217 -2.50 31.70 0.76
N ASP A 218 -1.49 32.53 0.49
CA ASP A 218 -1.34 33.14 -0.82
C ASP A 218 -1.16 32.04 -1.89
N PRO A 219 -2.00 31.96 -2.93
CA PRO A 219 -1.94 30.89 -3.93
C PRO A 219 -0.58 30.76 -4.63
N GLU A 220 0.12 31.87 -4.81
CA GLU A 220 1.47 31.87 -5.39
C GLU A 220 2.46 31.19 -4.43
N SER A 221 2.35 31.45 -3.13
CA SER A 221 3.16 30.78 -2.10
C SER A 221 2.88 29.27 -2.00
N VAL A 222 1.62 28.83 -2.12
CA VAL A 222 1.23 27.41 -2.12
C VAL A 222 1.81 26.71 -3.35
N SER A 223 1.68 27.33 -4.52
CA SER A 223 2.25 26.83 -5.77
C SER A 223 3.79 26.75 -5.71
N ALA A 224 4.45 27.78 -5.18
CA ALA A 224 5.89 27.78 -4.97
C ALA A 224 6.33 26.68 -3.99
N LEU A 225 5.58 26.47 -2.90
CA LEU A 225 5.84 25.39 -1.95
C LEU A 225 5.67 24.02 -2.60
N ALA A 226 4.62 23.81 -3.39
CA ALA A 226 4.40 22.59 -4.15
C ALA A 226 5.56 22.33 -5.12
N ALA A 227 6.01 23.37 -5.85
CA ALA A 227 7.14 23.29 -6.76
C ALA A 227 8.47 23.00 -6.04
N VAL A 228 8.70 23.53 -4.84
CA VAL A 228 9.91 23.23 -4.06
C VAL A 228 9.85 21.82 -3.46
N ALA A 229 8.71 21.42 -2.91
CA ALA A 229 8.55 20.15 -2.21
C ALA A 229 8.52 18.96 -3.18
N TYR A 230 7.79 19.10 -4.29
CA TYR A 230 7.57 18.03 -5.25
C TYR A 230 8.33 18.24 -6.56
N GLY A 231 8.86 19.44 -6.84
CA GLY A 231 9.53 19.71 -8.11
C GLY A 231 8.57 19.64 -9.29
N ASP A 232 9.12 19.37 -10.47
CA ASP A 232 8.39 19.07 -11.71
C ASP A 232 7.83 17.64 -11.73
N MET A 233 7.88 16.92 -10.60
CA MET A 233 7.54 15.50 -10.47
C MET A 233 6.05 15.23 -10.68
N ILE A 234 5.22 16.26 -10.60
CA ILE A 234 3.76 16.22 -10.83
C ILE A 234 3.42 16.68 -12.26
N MET A 235 4.30 17.46 -12.91
CA MET A 235 4.03 18.13 -14.19
C MET A 235 4.77 17.52 -15.39
N GLY A 236 5.65 16.53 -15.21
CA GLY A 236 6.04 15.64 -16.31
C GLY A 236 7.51 15.25 -16.43
N ASP A 237 8.36 15.39 -15.40
CA ASP A 237 9.74 14.94 -15.54
C ASP A 237 9.86 13.40 -15.53
N GLU A 238 9.96 12.81 -16.72
CA GLU A 238 10.16 11.37 -16.99
C GLU A 238 11.51 10.82 -16.47
N ASN A 239 12.46 11.68 -16.06
CA ASN A 239 13.82 11.28 -15.65
C ASN A 239 14.01 10.98 -14.15
N GLY A 240 12.93 10.95 -13.36
CA GLY A 240 13.02 10.56 -11.95
C GLY A 240 13.39 9.08 -11.80
N ALA A 241 14.47 8.79 -11.07
CA ALA A 241 14.90 7.41 -10.79
C ALA A 241 13.74 6.59 -10.19
N ILE A 242 13.42 5.44 -10.80
CA ILE A 242 12.35 4.56 -10.34
C ILE A 242 12.72 4.05 -8.95
N PRO A 243 11.83 4.19 -7.94
CA PRO A 243 12.07 3.73 -6.59
C PRO A 243 11.96 2.19 -6.55
N VAL A 244 13.04 1.50 -6.92
CA VAL A 244 13.15 0.04 -6.92
C VAL A 244 13.78 -0.45 -5.61
N SER A 245 13.23 -1.52 -5.03
CA SER A 245 13.79 -2.16 -3.83
C SER A 245 15.02 -2.98 -4.19
N THR A 246 16.02 -3.09 -3.31
CA THR A 246 17.20 -3.94 -3.61
C THR A 246 16.85 -5.37 -3.87
N ASN A 247 15.86 -5.92 -3.17
CA ASN A 247 15.39 -7.28 -3.45
C ASN A 247 14.94 -7.41 -4.91
N ASP A 248 14.29 -6.37 -5.44
CA ASP A 248 13.75 -6.38 -6.79
C ASP A 248 14.89 -6.16 -7.81
N VAL A 249 15.90 -5.33 -7.46
CA VAL A 249 17.13 -5.16 -8.25
C VAL A 249 17.96 -6.45 -8.26
N GLU A 250 18.11 -7.14 -7.14
CA GLU A 250 18.81 -8.41 -7.03
C GLU A 250 18.13 -9.46 -7.91
N THR A 251 16.80 -9.59 -7.85
CA THR A 251 16.06 -10.47 -8.76
C THR A 251 16.25 -10.09 -10.24
N LEU A 252 16.33 -8.80 -10.57
CA LEU A 252 16.60 -8.32 -11.94
C LEU A 252 18.06 -8.53 -12.39
N LEU A 253 19.02 -8.42 -11.48
CA LEU A 253 20.45 -8.62 -11.76
C LEU A 253 20.79 -10.11 -11.87
N GLU A 254 20.27 -10.95 -10.97
CA GLU A 254 20.33 -12.41 -11.10
C GLU A 254 19.77 -12.83 -12.46
N PHE A 255 18.62 -12.27 -12.87
CA PHE A 255 18.06 -12.45 -14.21
C PHE A 255 19.04 -12.05 -15.33
N GLN A 256 19.66 -10.87 -15.25
CA GLN A 256 20.53 -10.38 -16.33
C GLN A 256 21.82 -11.19 -16.44
N ILE A 257 22.33 -11.71 -15.32
CA ILE A 257 23.50 -12.59 -15.28
C ILE A 257 23.17 -13.96 -15.89
N GLU A 258 22.00 -14.52 -15.61
CA GLU A 258 21.56 -15.81 -16.19
C GLU A 258 21.31 -15.75 -17.70
N GLN A 259 20.91 -14.58 -18.25
CA GLN A 259 20.77 -14.40 -19.70
C GLN A 259 22.09 -14.31 -20.46
N MET A 260 23.20 -14.01 -19.76
CA MET A 260 24.53 -13.88 -20.37
C MET A 260 25.36 -15.18 -20.35
N GLN A 261 24.93 -16.20 -19.59
CA GLN A 261 25.56 -17.52 -19.52
C GLN A 261 24.97 -18.49 -20.55
#